data_AF-A0A956G8V5-F1
#
_entry.id   AF-A0A956G8V5-F1
#
_cell.length_a   1.000
_cell.length_b   1.000
_cell.length_c   1.000
_cell.angle_alpha   90.00
_cell.angle_beta   90.00
_cell.angle_gamma   90.00
#
_symmetry.space_group_name_H-M   'P 1'
#
loop_
_entity.id
_entity.type
_entity.pdbx_description
1 polymer ?
#
loop_
_entity_poly.entity_id
_entity_poly.type
_entity_poly.pdbx_seq_one_letter_code
_entity_poly.pdbx_strand_id
1 'polypeptide(L)'
;MTEDHKASELSQLDLALCVDLTNSMTPFIDAARERFVAILDELVDAEGLDLRVGIVGYRDYGPLAKGELVEVHAMSREMDDVRRTLEALFVASPSNNTDAAEAVFAGLLAAVDELSWRARATKIIVLVGDAPPHGCDTRFGRFPDRYEEDPTGKTLLEVGAHIEAADITLYALGMVPSVTAPYDETVQRTFTRLSRTTGGAYHNARDGAAAMTVVGEISTRVSRQIGFDRHVYFAVADLRQRASEGGESLRALVDASIEMLEQKLEAPADEIYAALSRLQKRGL
;
A
#
# COMPACT_ATOMS: atom_id res chain seq x y z
N MET A 1 18.77 -8.61 -22.65
CA MET A 1 18.25 -7.39 -21.98
C MET A 1 19.42 -6.50 -21.66
N THR A 2 19.40 -5.22 -22.05
CA THR A 2 20.45 -4.24 -21.77
C THR A 2 20.41 -3.79 -20.30
N GLU A 3 21.53 -3.29 -19.75
CA GLU A 3 21.58 -2.78 -18.37
C GLU A 3 20.58 -1.64 -18.12
N ASP A 4 20.35 -0.78 -19.12
CA ASP A 4 19.36 0.31 -19.04
C ASP A 4 17.92 -0.18 -18.82
N HIS A 5 17.55 -1.33 -19.40
CA HIS A 5 16.21 -1.90 -19.20
C HIS A 5 16.03 -2.40 -17.77
N LYS A 6 17.06 -3.01 -17.19
CA LYS A 6 17.03 -3.47 -15.79
C LYS A 6 17.06 -2.31 -14.80
N ALA A 7 17.83 -1.25 -15.10
CA ALA A 7 17.82 -0.03 -14.31
C ALA A 7 16.42 0.60 -14.28
N SER A 8 15.71 0.58 -15.41
CA SER A 8 14.30 1.02 -15.46
C SER A 8 13.39 0.14 -14.62
N GLU A 9 13.48 -1.20 -14.69
CA GLU A 9 12.68 -2.12 -13.88
C GLU A 9 12.91 -1.96 -12.37
N LEU A 10 14.15 -1.67 -11.95
CA LEU A 10 14.50 -1.47 -10.55
C LEU A 10 13.80 -0.25 -9.94
N SER A 11 13.62 0.82 -10.72
CA SER A 11 12.97 2.07 -10.30
C SER A 11 11.43 2.08 -10.44
N GLN A 12 10.81 0.97 -10.86
CA GLN A 12 9.36 0.91 -11.01
C GLN A 12 8.63 0.87 -9.67
N LEU A 13 7.74 1.84 -9.44
CA LEU A 13 6.84 1.91 -8.29
C LEU A 13 5.39 2.00 -8.76
N ASP A 14 4.58 1.02 -8.38
CA ASP A 14 3.12 1.11 -8.47
C ASP A 14 2.56 1.40 -7.08
N LEU A 15 1.80 2.49 -6.97
CA LEU A 15 1.14 2.91 -5.74
C LEU A 15 -0.37 2.93 -5.96
N ALA A 16 -1.14 2.32 -5.07
CA ALA A 16 -2.59 2.41 -5.05
C ALA A 16 -3.04 3.10 -3.77
N LEU A 17 -3.89 4.12 -3.90
CA LEU A 17 -4.62 4.68 -2.78
C LEU A 17 -5.96 3.93 -2.65
N CYS A 18 -6.14 3.16 -1.57
CA CYS A 18 -7.40 2.48 -1.26
C CYS A 18 -8.10 3.27 -0.15
N VAL A 19 -9.14 4.02 -0.47
CA VAL A 19 -9.69 5.05 0.41
C VAL A 19 -11.17 4.83 0.70
N ASP A 20 -11.53 5.00 1.96
CA ASP A 20 -12.91 5.11 2.40
C ASP A 20 -13.54 6.41 1.87
N LEU A 21 -14.63 6.28 1.12
CA LEU A 21 -15.40 7.36 0.51
C LEU A 21 -16.74 7.60 1.19
N THR A 22 -16.91 7.19 2.44
CA THR A 22 -18.08 7.57 3.23
C THR A 22 -18.03 9.01 3.69
N ASN A 23 -19.20 9.54 4.08
CA ASN A 23 -19.37 10.96 4.38
C ASN A 23 -18.42 11.50 5.46
N SER A 24 -18.02 10.68 6.42
CA SER A 24 -17.09 11.07 7.48
C SER A 24 -15.68 11.35 6.99
N MET A 25 -15.29 10.75 5.87
CA MET A 25 -13.98 10.90 5.26
C MET A 25 -13.81 12.17 4.42
N THR A 26 -14.86 12.99 4.29
CA THR A 26 -14.82 14.27 3.54
C THR A 26 -13.58 15.12 3.86
N PRO A 27 -13.20 15.36 5.15
CA PRO A 27 -12.03 16.18 5.46
C PRO A 27 -10.70 15.57 4.96
N PHE A 28 -10.58 14.24 4.96
CA PHE A 28 -9.41 13.56 4.40
C PHE A 28 -9.37 13.72 2.87
N ILE A 29 -10.50 13.50 2.21
CA ILE A 29 -10.61 13.60 0.74
C ILE A 29 -10.29 15.01 0.26
N ASP A 30 -10.76 16.04 0.96
CA ASP A 30 -10.44 17.42 0.62
C ASP A 30 -8.94 17.71 0.78
N ALA A 31 -8.31 17.26 1.87
CA ALA A 31 -6.86 17.39 2.05
C ALA A 31 -6.06 16.59 0.99
N ALA A 32 -6.55 15.42 0.59
CA ALA A 32 -5.93 14.60 -0.45
C ALA A 32 -6.00 15.30 -1.82
N ARG A 33 -7.15 15.89 -2.19
CA ARG A 33 -7.29 16.70 -3.41
C ARG A 33 -6.32 17.86 -3.46
N GLU A 34 -6.04 18.49 -2.31
CA GLU A 34 -5.11 19.62 -2.23
C GLU A 34 -3.63 19.21 -2.32
N ARG A 35 -3.23 18.13 -1.63
CA ARG A 35 -1.81 17.85 -1.36
C ARG A 35 -1.26 16.55 -1.91
N PHE A 36 -2.10 15.55 -2.17
CA PHE A 36 -1.61 14.20 -2.49
C PHE A 36 -0.72 14.18 -3.73
N VAL A 37 -1.16 14.87 -4.81
CA VAL A 37 -0.38 14.93 -6.05
C VAL A 37 0.98 15.62 -5.84
N ALA A 38 1.04 16.68 -5.03
CA ALA A 38 2.31 17.35 -4.74
C ALA A 38 3.29 16.43 -4.00
N ILE A 39 2.81 15.61 -3.07
CA ILE A 39 3.63 14.61 -2.36
C ILE A 39 4.19 13.58 -3.36
N LEU A 40 3.39 13.17 -4.34
CA LEU A 40 3.83 12.22 -5.38
C LEU A 40 4.82 12.85 -6.37
N ASP A 41 4.64 14.12 -6.73
CA ASP A 41 5.60 14.86 -7.56
C ASP A 41 6.97 14.93 -6.87
N GLU A 42 6.99 15.29 -5.58
CA GLU A 42 8.22 15.30 -4.77
C GLU A 42 8.90 13.92 -4.72
N LEU A 43 8.11 12.85 -4.68
CA LEU A 43 8.61 11.47 -4.69
C LEU A 43 9.29 11.10 -6.02
N VAL A 44 8.69 11.49 -7.15
CA VAL A 44 9.23 11.22 -8.50
C VAL A 44 10.53 11.97 -8.71
N ASP A 45 10.57 13.26 -8.33
CA ASP A 45 11.71 14.14 -8.55
C ASP A 45 12.96 13.73 -7.74
N ALA A 46 12.77 13.22 -6.53
CA ALA A 46 13.89 12.92 -5.62
C ALA A 46 14.73 11.70 -6.05
N GLU A 47 14.11 10.65 -6.58
CA GLU A 47 14.78 9.34 -6.79
C GLU A 47 14.70 8.80 -8.22
N GLY A 48 14.10 9.56 -9.15
CA GLY A 48 13.95 9.16 -10.55
C GLY A 48 13.09 7.90 -10.71
N LEU A 49 12.01 7.82 -9.93
CA LEU A 49 11.11 6.68 -9.92
C LEU A 49 10.20 6.67 -11.15
N ASP A 50 9.97 5.47 -11.67
CA ASP A 50 8.93 5.24 -12.67
C ASP A 50 7.61 4.92 -11.95
N LEU A 51 6.95 5.98 -11.47
CA LEU A 51 5.73 5.92 -10.68
C LEU A 51 4.47 5.72 -11.54
N ARG A 52 3.58 4.83 -11.08
CA ARG A 52 2.18 4.78 -11.49
C ARG A 52 1.27 4.81 -10.28
N VAL A 53 0.14 5.50 -10.40
CA VAL A 53 -0.81 5.68 -9.30
C VAL A 53 -2.20 5.21 -9.72
N GLY A 54 -2.75 4.26 -8.98
CA GLY A 54 -4.15 3.85 -9.04
C GLY A 54 -4.93 4.35 -7.83
N ILE A 55 -6.24 4.48 -7.96
CA ILE A 55 -7.12 4.88 -6.85
C ILE A 55 -8.29 3.93 -6.78
N VAL A 56 -8.57 3.40 -5.59
CA VAL A 56 -9.73 2.57 -5.30
C VAL A 56 -10.51 3.21 -4.17
N GLY A 57 -11.75 3.58 -4.44
CA GLY A 57 -12.67 4.09 -3.43
C GLY A 57 -13.60 3.00 -2.95
N TYR A 58 -13.81 2.84 -1.65
CA TYR A 58 -14.82 1.93 -1.09
C TYR A 58 -15.76 2.65 -0.13
N ARG A 59 -16.95 2.09 0.09
CA ARG A 59 -18.02 2.59 0.99
C ARG A 59 -18.62 1.40 1.73
N ASP A 60 -19.67 1.58 2.53
CA ASP A 60 -20.44 0.46 3.08
C ASP A 60 -21.45 -0.13 2.08
N TYR A 61 -21.83 -1.37 2.33
CA TYR A 61 -22.91 -2.10 1.69
C TYR A 61 -24.27 -1.42 1.89
N GLY A 62 -25.08 -1.44 0.83
CA GLY A 62 -26.47 -0.99 0.87
C GLY A 62 -26.82 -0.01 -0.25
N PRO A 63 -28.06 0.51 -0.25
CA PRO A 63 -28.52 1.49 -1.23
C PRO A 63 -27.75 2.81 -1.12
N LEU A 64 -26.86 3.03 -2.08
CA LEU A 64 -26.19 4.29 -2.33
C LEU A 64 -27.06 5.19 -3.21
N ALA A 65 -27.22 6.46 -2.81
CA ALA A 65 -27.93 7.44 -3.63
C ALA A 65 -27.17 7.74 -4.94
N LYS A 66 -25.84 7.64 -4.89
CA LYS A 66 -24.87 7.88 -5.97
C LYS A 66 -23.57 7.15 -5.63
N GLY A 67 -22.81 6.76 -6.66
CA GLY A 67 -21.58 5.97 -6.51
C GLY A 67 -21.83 4.47 -6.48
N GLU A 68 -20.75 3.72 -6.51
CA GLU A 68 -20.73 2.25 -6.43
C GLU A 68 -20.17 1.81 -5.07
N LEU A 69 -20.35 0.53 -4.69
CA LEU A 69 -19.75 0.01 -3.46
C LEU A 69 -18.22 0.19 -3.48
N VAL A 70 -17.62 -0.13 -4.63
CA VAL A 70 -16.22 0.08 -4.93
C VAL A 70 -16.12 0.76 -6.29
N GLU A 71 -15.29 1.81 -6.39
CA GLU A 71 -14.90 2.41 -7.66
C GLU A 71 -13.39 2.22 -7.87
N VAL A 72 -13.02 1.68 -9.04
CA VAL A 72 -11.62 1.39 -9.39
C VAL A 72 -11.18 2.31 -10.51
N HIS A 73 -10.17 3.12 -10.23
CA HIS A 73 -9.54 4.00 -11.20
C HIS A 73 -8.16 3.48 -11.58
N ALA A 74 -7.97 3.28 -12.88
CA ALA A 74 -6.77 2.66 -13.44
C ALA A 74 -5.48 3.40 -13.07
N MET A 75 -4.39 2.64 -13.03
CA MET A 75 -3.05 3.20 -12.79
C MET A 75 -2.63 4.16 -13.90
N SER A 76 -2.27 5.40 -13.55
CA SER A 76 -1.71 6.38 -14.48
C SER A 76 -0.29 6.81 -14.09
N ARG A 77 0.52 7.13 -15.11
CA ARG A 77 1.83 7.80 -14.98
C ARG A 77 1.67 9.33 -14.98
N GLU A 78 0.56 9.83 -15.51
CA GLU A 78 0.32 11.25 -15.68
C GLU A 78 -0.34 11.81 -14.41
N MET A 79 0.38 12.67 -13.67
CA MET A 79 -0.11 13.21 -12.40
C MET A 79 -1.37 14.09 -12.56
N ASP A 80 -1.56 14.68 -13.74
CA ASP A 80 -2.81 15.38 -14.09
C ASP A 80 -4.02 14.44 -14.18
N ASP A 81 -3.84 13.19 -14.62
CA ASP A 81 -4.91 12.19 -14.61
C ASP A 81 -5.27 11.77 -13.18
N VAL A 82 -4.24 11.59 -12.34
CA VAL A 82 -4.40 11.27 -10.92
C VAL A 82 -5.15 12.40 -10.21
N ARG A 83 -4.78 13.65 -10.47
CA ARG A 83 -5.46 14.85 -9.95
C ARG A 83 -6.94 14.87 -10.34
N ARG A 84 -7.23 14.72 -11.64
CA ARG A 84 -8.62 14.69 -12.13
C ARG A 84 -9.42 13.56 -11.51
N THR A 85 -8.80 12.41 -11.28
CA THR A 85 -9.43 11.28 -10.61
C THR A 85 -9.79 11.61 -9.16
N LEU A 86 -8.85 12.18 -8.38
CA LEU A 86 -9.10 12.63 -7.00
C LEU A 86 -10.22 13.67 -6.91
N GLU A 87 -10.23 14.62 -7.85
CA GLU A 87 -11.29 15.64 -7.93
C GLU A 87 -12.66 15.03 -8.25
N ALA A 88 -12.68 13.94 -9.04
CA ALA A 88 -13.91 13.26 -9.44
C ALA A 88 -14.46 12.26 -8.39
N LEU A 89 -13.66 11.87 -7.39
CA LEU A 89 -14.10 10.94 -6.33
C LEU A 89 -15.40 11.42 -5.67
N PHE A 90 -16.35 10.51 -5.50
CA PHE A 90 -17.67 10.86 -5.01
C PHE A 90 -17.89 10.43 -3.55
N VAL A 91 -17.93 11.36 -2.60
CA VAL A 91 -18.16 10.96 -1.20
C VAL A 91 -19.64 10.65 -0.96
N ALA A 92 -19.93 9.46 -0.43
CA ALA A 92 -21.29 8.99 -0.16
C ALA A 92 -21.34 7.87 0.89
N SER A 93 -22.38 7.86 1.72
CA SER A 93 -22.72 6.72 2.58
C SER A 93 -24.07 6.11 2.18
N PRO A 94 -24.31 4.81 2.44
CA PRO A 94 -25.63 4.20 2.24
C PRO A 94 -26.72 4.93 3.01
N SER A 95 -27.86 5.15 2.36
CA SER A 95 -29.00 5.88 2.95
C SER A 95 -29.61 5.21 4.18
N ASN A 96 -29.34 3.93 4.35
CA ASN A 96 -29.77 3.11 5.47
C ASN A 96 -28.59 2.59 6.31
N ASN A 97 -27.44 3.27 6.29
CA ASN A 97 -26.31 2.86 7.13
C ASN A 97 -26.70 2.99 8.61
N THR A 98 -26.51 1.92 9.36
CA THR A 98 -26.86 1.80 10.79
C THR A 98 -25.70 1.30 11.64
N ASP A 99 -24.58 0.94 11.02
CA ASP A 99 -23.41 0.43 11.70
C ASP A 99 -22.17 1.26 11.36
N ALA A 100 -21.11 1.10 12.13
CA ALA A 100 -19.88 1.88 11.96
C ALA A 100 -18.79 1.14 11.18
N ALA A 101 -19.01 -0.11 10.82
CA ALA A 101 -18.05 -0.85 10.02
C ALA A 101 -18.26 -0.52 8.53
N GLU A 102 -17.22 -0.69 7.73
CA GLU A 102 -17.22 -0.34 6.32
C GLU A 102 -16.68 -1.49 5.46
N ALA A 103 -16.94 -1.47 4.15
CA ALA A 103 -16.53 -2.55 3.23
C ALA A 103 -15.03 -2.51 2.85
N VAL A 104 -14.16 -2.37 3.85
CA VAL A 104 -12.69 -2.32 3.71
C VAL A 104 -12.16 -3.50 2.90
N PHE A 105 -12.69 -4.71 3.15
CA PHE A 105 -12.24 -5.91 2.43
C PHE A 105 -12.60 -5.85 0.95
N ALA A 106 -13.79 -5.34 0.60
CA ALA A 106 -14.17 -5.17 -0.81
C ALA A 106 -13.21 -4.22 -1.54
N GLY A 107 -12.87 -3.09 -0.92
CA GLY A 107 -11.89 -2.14 -1.46
C GLY A 107 -10.49 -2.75 -1.65
N LEU A 108 -9.98 -3.44 -0.63
CA LEU A 108 -8.67 -4.08 -0.70
C LEU A 108 -8.61 -5.20 -1.75
N LEU A 109 -9.64 -6.05 -1.84
CA LEU A 109 -9.69 -7.11 -2.85
C LEU A 109 -9.73 -6.52 -4.26
N ALA A 110 -10.54 -5.48 -4.50
CA ALA A 110 -10.56 -4.80 -5.79
C ALA A 110 -9.21 -4.14 -6.13
N ALA A 111 -8.52 -3.55 -5.16
CA ALA A 111 -7.19 -2.99 -5.36
C ALA A 111 -6.16 -4.06 -5.77
N VAL A 112 -6.26 -5.28 -5.23
CA VAL A 112 -5.38 -6.39 -5.61
C VAL A 112 -5.77 -6.96 -6.98
N ASP A 113 -7.06 -7.22 -7.19
CA ASP A 113 -7.56 -8.06 -8.28
C ASP A 113 -7.86 -7.28 -9.57
N GLU A 114 -8.20 -6.00 -9.48
CA GLU A 114 -8.69 -5.20 -10.62
C GLU A 114 -7.66 -4.18 -11.13
N LEU A 115 -6.70 -3.76 -10.29
CA LEU A 115 -5.62 -2.88 -10.73
C LEU A 115 -4.55 -3.64 -11.54
N SER A 116 -4.01 -2.97 -12.56
CA SER A 116 -2.99 -3.56 -13.46
C SER A 116 -1.56 -3.35 -12.96
N TRP A 117 -1.16 -4.15 -11.96
CA TRP A 117 0.19 -4.14 -11.37
C TRP A 117 1.29 -4.62 -12.35
N ARG A 118 2.42 -3.91 -12.39
CA ARG A 118 3.64 -4.34 -13.11
C ARG A 118 4.29 -5.48 -12.34
N ALA A 119 4.58 -6.58 -13.03
CA ALA A 119 5.15 -7.78 -12.43
C ALA A 119 6.41 -7.49 -11.58
N ARG A 120 7.31 -6.64 -12.09
CA ARG A 120 8.61 -6.31 -11.47
C ARG A 120 8.64 -5.00 -10.71
N ALA A 121 7.52 -4.29 -10.58
CA ALA A 121 7.47 -3.07 -9.79
C ALA A 121 7.47 -3.40 -8.29
N THR A 122 7.97 -2.46 -7.51
CA THR A 122 7.57 -2.33 -6.10
C THR A 122 6.08 -1.97 -6.08
N LYS A 123 5.26 -2.73 -5.38
CA LYS A 123 3.79 -2.57 -5.37
C LYS A 123 3.31 -2.20 -3.98
N ILE A 124 2.56 -1.12 -3.87
CA ILE A 124 2.13 -0.58 -2.59
C ILE A 124 0.66 -0.24 -2.62
N ILE A 125 -0.07 -0.62 -1.57
CA ILE A 125 -1.38 -0.07 -1.25
C ILE A 125 -1.23 0.82 -0.02
N VAL A 126 -1.79 2.03 -0.08
CA VAL A 126 -2.05 2.88 1.08
C VAL A 126 -3.55 2.81 1.36
N LEU A 127 -3.93 2.05 2.39
CA LEU A 127 -5.29 2.00 2.89
C LEU A 127 -5.54 3.20 3.79
N VAL A 128 -6.64 3.92 3.57
CA VAL A 128 -7.09 5.01 4.43
C VAL A 128 -8.54 4.81 4.80
N GLY A 129 -8.86 4.91 6.09
CA GLY A 129 -10.22 4.80 6.60
C GLY A 129 -10.31 5.25 8.05
N ASP A 130 -11.51 5.64 8.48
CA ASP A 130 -11.83 5.94 9.88
C ASP A 130 -12.59 4.79 10.55
N ALA A 131 -13.03 3.78 9.81
CA ALA A 131 -13.85 2.68 10.31
C ALA A 131 -13.19 1.30 10.18
N PRO A 132 -13.55 0.34 11.06
CA PRO A 132 -13.06 -1.03 10.97
C PRO A 132 -13.75 -1.80 9.83
N PRO A 133 -13.13 -2.89 9.32
CA PRO A 133 -13.81 -3.84 8.43
C PRO A 133 -15.01 -4.51 9.12
N HIS A 134 -16.01 -4.92 8.32
CA HIS A 134 -17.07 -5.80 8.82
C HIS A 134 -16.53 -7.14 9.33
N GLY A 135 -17.29 -7.78 10.22
CA GLY A 135 -16.97 -9.10 10.78
C GLY A 135 -15.75 -9.11 11.71
N CYS A 136 -15.33 -7.96 12.23
CA CYS A 136 -14.09 -7.82 13.01
C CYS A 136 -14.28 -7.28 14.45
N ASP A 137 -15.18 -7.91 15.21
CA ASP A 137 -15.51 -7.58 16.61
C ASP A 137 -16.03 -6.15 16.83
N THR A 138 -17.08 -5.77 16.11
CA THR A 138 -17.73 -4.44 16.21
C THR A 138 -19.22 -4.53 16.53
N ARG A 139 -19.68 -5.71 17.00
CA ARG A 139 -21.11 -6.00 17.28
C ARG A 139 -21.60 -5.54 18.67
N PHE A 140 -20.91 -4.57 19.27
CA PHE A 140 -21.23 -4.02 20.60
C PHE A 140 -21.27 -2.50 20.53
N GLY A 141 -21.85 -1.83 21.53
CA GLY A 141 -21.83 -0.37 21.61
C GLY A 141 -22.86 0.32 20.72
N ARG A 142 -22.61 1.58 20.35
CA ARG A 142 -23.49 2.39 19.49
C ARG A 142 -23.06 2.18 18.04
N PHE A 143 -24.00 1.80 17.18
CA PHE A 143 -23.79 1.38 15.78
C PHE A 143 -23.08 0.01 15.63
N PRO A 144 -23.61 -1.05 16.25
CA PRO A 144 -23.01 -2.38 16.17
C PRO A 144 -23.06 -2.90 14.73
N ASP A 145 -22.00 -3.58 14.31
CA ASP A 145 -21.94 -4.21 13.00
C ASP A 145 -23.07 -5.23 12.81
N ARG A 146 -23.83 -5.03 11.73
CA ARG A 146 -24.97 -5.88 11.37
C ARG A 146 -24.50 -7.18 10.74
N TYR A 147 -23.28 -7.25 10.24
CA TYR A 147 -22.70 -8.44 9.64
C TYR A 147 -21.96 -9.28 10.70
N GLU A 148 -22.17 -10.59 10.66
CA GLU A 148 -21.41 -11.53 11.50
C GLU A 148 -20.03 -11.82 10.92
N GLU A 149 -20.02 -11.97 9.61
CA GLU A 149 -18.88 -12.18 8.76
C GLU A 149 -18.91 -11.11 7.67
N ASP A 150 -17.75 -10.68 7.19
CA ASP A 150 -17.69 -9.72 6.10
C ASP A 150 -18.43 -10.28 4.85
N PRO A 151 -19.28 -9.49 4.16
CA PRO A 151 -20.04 -9.97 3.01
C PRO A 151 -19.20 -10.49 1.82
N THR A 152 -17.91 -10.19 1.74
CA THR A 152 -16.98 -10.82 0.79
C THR A 152 -16.77 -12.32 1.07
N GLY A 153 -17.16 -12.79 2.25
CA GLY A 153 -16.89 -14.14 2.74
C GLY A 153 -15.42 -14.36 3.12
N LYS A 154 -14.63 -13.28 3.25
CA LYS A 154 -13.21 -13.34 3.61
C LYS A 154 -13.00 -12.93 5.05
N THR A 155 -12.03 -13.57 5.68
CA THR A 155 -11.51 -13.17 6.98
C THR A 155 -10.35 -12.18 6.82
N LEU A 156 -10.05 -11.45 7.90
CA LEU A 156 -8.89 -10.56 8.00
C LEU A 156 -7.57 -11.24 7.63
N LEU A 157 -7.41 -12.52 7.99
CA LEU A 157 -6.21 -13.29 7.68
C LEU A 157 -6.14 -13.63 6.19
N GLU A 158 -7.26 -14.01 5.57
CA GLU A 158 -7.31 -14.35 4.15
C GLU A 158 -7.08 -13.13 3.26
N VAL A 159 -7.64 -11.96 3.62
CA VAL A 159 -7.37 -10.71 2.89
C VAL A 159 -5.89 -10.33 3.00
N GLY A 160 -5.30 -10.37 4.21
CA GLY A 160 -3.88 -10.10 4.40
C GLY A 160 -2.98 -11.06 3.59
N ALA A 161 -3.29 -12.36 3.61
CA ALA A 161 -2.57 -13.37 2.85
C ALA A 161 -2.71 -13.20 1.33
N HIS A 162 -3.88 -12.74 0.86
CA HIS A 162 -4.12 -12.46 -0.56
C HIS A 162 -3.26 -11.29 -1.06
N ILE A 163 -3.19 -10.21 -0.29
CA ILE A 163 -2.33 -9.05 -0.59
C ILE A 163 -0.85 -9.46 -0.58
N GLU A 164 -0.43 -10.25 0.41
CA GLU A 164 0.95 -10.76 0.50
C GLU A 164 1.31 -11.66 -0.69
N ALA A 165 0.40 -12.56 -1.08
CA ALA A 165 0.59 -13.47 -2.21
C ALA A 165 0.72 -12.73 -3.55
N ALA A 166 0.12 -11.53 -3.67
CA ALA A 166 0.27 -10.65 -4.82
C ALA A 166 1.58 -9.83 -4.82
N ASP A 167 2.46 -10.03 -3.82
CA ASP A 167 3.69 -9.25 -3.62
C ASP A 167 3.41 -7.73 -3.50
N ILE A 168 2.35 -7.40 -2.77
CA ILE A 168 1.94 -6.03 -2.49
C ILE A 168 2.19 -5.72 -1.02
N THR A 169 2.85 -4.60 -0.74
CA THR A 169 3.00 -4.10 0.63
C THR A 169 1.87 -3.13 0.96
N LEU A 170 1.16 -3.38 2.06
CA LEU A 170 0.06 -2.55 2.55
C LEU A 170 0.53 -1.65 3.70
N TYR A 171 0.45 -0.34 3.51
CA TYR A 171 0.46 0.63 4.60
C TYR A 171 -0.96 1.03 4.92
N ALA A 172 -1.33 1.04 6.20
CA ALA A 172 -2.67 1.38 6.63
C ALA A 172 -2.64 2.66 7.47
N LEU A 173 -3.52 3.61 7.16
CA LEU A 173 -3.67 4.89 7.83
C LEU A 173 -5.07 4.96 8.44
N GLY A 174 -5.13 4.82 9.76
CA GLY A 174 -6.35 5.04 10.53
C GLY A 174 -6.56 6.52 10.82
N MET A 175 -7.69 7.06 10.40
CA MET A 175 -8.13 8.40 10.77
C MET A 175 -8.80 8.31 12.15
N VAL A 176 -8.06 8.68 13.21
CA VAL A 176 -8.50 8.52 14.61
C VAL A 176 -8.39 9.83 15.39
N PRO A 177 -9.37 10.19 16.25
CA PRO A 177 -10.55 9.41 16.61
C PRO A 177 -11.51 9.18 15.43
N SER A 178 -12.01 7.95 15.31
CA SER A 178 -12.98 7.57 14.29
C SER A 178 -14.34 8.23 14.55
N VAL A 179 -15.24 8.09 13.58
CA VAL A 179 -16.67 8.44 13.73
C VAL A 179 -17.29 7.83 14.99
N THR A 180 -16.80 6.64 15.39
CA THR A 180 -17.26 5.94 16.58
C THR A 180 -16.06 5.57 17.45
N ALA A 181 -15.55 6.54 18.21
CA ALA A 181 -14.36 6.42 19.07
C ALA A 181 -14.21 5.09 19.87
N PRO A 182 -15.27 4.44 20.39
CA PRO A 182 -15.16 3.10 20.97
C PRO A 182 -14.57 2.01 20.06
N TYR A 183 -14.56 2.20 18.74
CA TYR A 183 -13.99 1.29 17.75
C TYR A 183 -12.58 1.67 17.31
N ASP A 184 -11.97 2.75 17.82
CA ASP A 184 -10.61 3.18 17.46
C ASP A 184 -9.58 2.06 17.68
N GLU A 185 -9.72 1.32 18.79
CA GLU A 185 -8.86 0.16 19.07
C GLU A 185 -9.05 -0.96 18.04
N THR A 186 -10.29 -1.17 17.58
CA THR A 186 -10.59 -2.16 16.56
C THR A 186 -10.05 -1.75 15.19
N VAL A 187 -10.17 -0.48 14.80
CA VAL A 187 -9.54 0.09 13.59
C VAL A 187 -8.03 -0.15 13.66
N GLN A 188 -7.38 0.30 14.73
CA GLN A 188 -5.95 0.14 14.91
C GLN A 188 -5.53 -1.33 14.84
N ARG A 189 -6.22 -2.22 15.56
CA ARG A 189 -5.89 -3.65 15.61
C ARG A 189 -6.04 -4.32 14.24
N THR A 190 -7.14 -4.07 13.54
CA THR A 190 -7.42 -4.68 12.23
C THR A 190 -6.46 -4.16 11.16
N PHE A 191 -6.26 -2.84 11.09
CA PHE A 191 -5.34 -2.21 10.13
C PHE A 191 -3.88 -2.59 10.42
N THR A 192 -3.48 -2.70 11.69
CA THR A 192 -2.17 -3.22 12.08
C THR A 192 -1.96 -4.65 11.61
N ARG A 193 -2.97 -5.51 11.75
CA ARG A 193 -2.86 -6.91 11.34
C ARG A 193 -2.75 -7.05 9.82
N LEU A 194 -3.59 -6.33 9.06
CA LEU A 194 -3.52 -6.31 7.59
C LEU A 194 -2.15 -5.83 7.10
N SER A 195 -1.70 -4.67 7.58
CA SER A 195 -0.43 -4.08 7.12
C SER A 195 0.79 -4.95 7.48
N ARG A 196 0.87 -5.46 8.71
CA ARG A 196 2.00 -6.28 9.15
C ARG A 196 2.15 -7.60 8.40
N THR A 197 1.04 -8.24 8.00
CA THR A 197 1.08 -9.47 7.20
C THR A 197 1.86 -9.27 5.90
N THR A 198 1.80 -8.07 5.32
CA THR A 198 2.45 -7.74 4.04
C THR A 198 3.86 -7.14 4.17
N GLY A 199 4.37 -7.02 5.41
CA GLY A 199 5.62 -6.31 5.71
C GLY A 199 5.49 -4.78 5.79
N GLY A 200 4.27 -4.24 5.68
CA GLY A 200 3.97 -2.83 5.86
C GLY A 200 3.71 -2.44 7.31
N ALA A 201 3.14 -1.25 7.51
CA ALA A 201 2.89 -0.71 8.85
C ALA A 201 1.56 0.04 8.95
N TYR A 202 1.04 0.08 10.18
CA TYR A 202 -0.07 0.95 10.56
C TYR A 202 0.45 2.30 11.04
N HIS A 203 -0.24 3.33 10.61
CA HIS A 203 -0.07 4.72 11.02
C HIS A 203 -1.43 5.30 11.38
N ASN A 204 -1.42 6.42 12.10
CA ASN A 204 -2.63 7.12 12.45
C ASN A 204 -2.52 8.63 12.24
N ALA A 205 -3.64 9.27 11.96
CA ALA A 205 -3.73 10.71 11.81
C ALA A 205 -5.04 11.23 12.40
N ARG A 206 -5.02 12.45 12.94
CA ARG A 206 -6.20 13.10 13.55
C ARG A 206 -7.01 13.95 12.58
N ASP A 207 -6.39 14.37 11.49
CA ASP A 207 -6.97 15.22 10.47
C ASP A 207 -6.27 15.00 9.12
N GLY A 208 -6.83 15.59 8.06
CA GLY A 208 -6.31 15.44 6.71
C GLY A 208 -4.88 15.98 6.53
N ALA A 209 -4.47 17.02 7.26
CA ALA A 209 -3.12 17.56 7.14
C ALA A 209 -2.09 16.60 7.74
N ALA A 210 -2.35 16.06 8.93
CA ALA A 210 -1.54 15.03 9.54
C ALA A 210 -1.49 13.75 8.69
N ALA A 211 -2.61 13.39 8.07
CA ALA A 211 -2.69 12.25 7.16
C ALA A 211 -1.75 12.42 5.96
N MET A 212 -1.74 13.60 5.35
CA MET A 212 -0.84 13.91 4.24
C MET A 212 0.65 13.89 4.67
N THR A 213 0.98 14.32 5.89
CA THR A 213 2.33 14.16 6.44
C THR A 213 2.73 12.68 6.52
N VAL A 214 1.87 11.82 7.03
CA VAL A 214 2.12 10.38 7.10
C VAL A 214 2.30 9.76 5.72
N VAL A 215 1.48 10.15 4.74
CA VAL A 215 1.63 9.69 3.35
C VAL A 215 2.99 10.10 2.77
N GLY A 216 3.46 11.32 3.05
CA GLY A 216 4.80 11.79 2.67
C GLY A 216 5.92 10.99 3.32
N GLU A 217 5.78 10.64 4.60
CA GLU A 217 6.75 9.79 5.31
C GLU A 217 6.83 8.38 4.73
N ILE A 218 5.68 7.77 4.43
CA ILE A 218 5.59 6.46 3.77
C ILE A 218 6.28 6.54 2.40
N SER A 219 5.93 7.54 1.59
CA SER A 219 6.50 7.77 0.26
C SER A 219 8.02 7.89 0.31
N THR A 220 8.55 8.71 1.23
CA THR A 220 9.99 8.90 1.42
C THR A 220 10.69 7.60 1.81
N ARG A 221 10.09 6.82 2.73
CA ARG A 221 10.64 5.54 3.17
C ARG A 221 10.73 4.54 2.02
N VAL A 222 9.66 4.43 1.23
CA VAL A 222 9.60 3.57 0.05
C VAL A 222 10.65 3.97 -0.97
N SER A 223 10.80 5.27 -1.23
CA SER A 223 11.79 5.79 -2.17
C SER A 223 13.21 5.36 -1.79
N ARG A 224 13.58 5.56 -0.52
CA ARG A 224 14.89 5.13 0.00
C ARG A 224 15.09 3.63 -0.10
N GLN A 225 14.05 2.83 0.17
CA GLN A 225 14.11 1.38 0.04
C GLN A 225 14.37 0.97 -1.42
N ILE A 226 13.69 1.59 -2.39
CA ILE A 226 13.93 1.32 -3.83
C ILE A 226 15.36 1.72 -4.22
N GLY A 227 15.83 2.87 -3.77
CA GLY A 227 17.21 3.32 -4.00
C GLY A 227 18.24 2.34 -3.43
N PHE A 228 18.02 1.84 -2.21
CA PHE A 228 18.88 0.85 -1.59
C PHE A 228 18.83 -0.51 -2.32
N ASP A 229 17.65 -0.98 -2.70
CA ASP A 229 17.49 -2.21 -3.49
C ASP A 229 18.26 -2.12 -4.81
N ARG A 230 18.25 -0.95 -5.46
CA ARG A 230 19.05 -0.68 -6.67
C ARG A 230 20.55 -0.76 -6.38
N HIS A 231 21.03 -0.20 -5.27
CA HIS A 231 22.44 -0.28 -4.88
C HIS A 231 22.87 -1.72 -4.59
N VAL A 232 22.07 -2.46 -3.83
CA VAL A 232 22.31 -3.88 -3.53
C VAL A 232 22.34 -4.68 -4.83
N TYR A 233 21.38 -4.43 -5.73
CA TYR A 233 21.34 -5.05 -7.04
C TYR A 233 22.69 -4.87 -7.74
N PHE A 234 23.19 -3.65 -7.93
CA PHE A 234 24.47 -3.47 -8.63
C PHE A 234 25.69 -4.01 -7.85
N ALA A 235 25.66 -3.96 -6.52
CA ALA A 235 26.77 -4.44 -5.69
C ALA A 235 27.03 -5.95 -5.85
N VAL A 236 25.99 -6.75 -6.11
CA VAL A 236 26.09 -8.21 -6.28
C VAL A 236 26.13 -8.67 -7.75
N ALA A 237 26.36 -7.76 -8.71
CA ALA A 237 26.33 -8.09 -10.14
C ALA A 237 27.32 -9.21 -10.52
N ASP A 238 28.57 -9.12 -10.06
CA ASP A 238 29.60 -10.16 -10.28
C ASP A 238 29.20 -11.51 -9.65
N LEU A 239 28.70 -11.48 -8.42
CA LEU A 239 28.25 -12.68 -7.71
C LEU A 239 27.10 -13.37 -8.45
N ARG A 240 26.16 -12.60 -9.01
CA ARG A 240 25.07 -13.15 -9.84
C ARG A 240 25.56 -13.74 -11.15
N GLN A 241 26.53 -13.11 -11.80
CA GLN A 241 27.15 -13.67 -13.00
C GLN A 241 27.82 -15.01 -12.68
N ARG A 242 28.64 -15.06 -11.63
CA ARG A 242 29.28 -16.29 -11.15
C ARG A 242 28.28 -17.38 -10.76
N ALA A 243 27.16 -17.03 -10.11
CA ALA A 243 26.10 -17.97 -9.79
C ALA A 243 25.48 -18.60 -11.05
N SER A 244 25.31 -17.79 -12.11
CA SER A 244 24.73 -18.27 -13.38
C SER A 244 25.67 -19.16 -14.19
N GLU A 245 27.00 -18.99 -14.04
CA GLU A 245 28.02 -19.71 -14.82
C GLU A 245 28.59 -20.92 -14.05
N GLY A 246 28.72 -20.82 -12.73
CA GLY A 246 29.49 -21.76 -11.89
C GLY A 246 28.68 -22.82 -11.13
N GLY A 247 27.35 -22.81 -11.23
CA GLY A 247 26.48 -23.78 -10.53
C GLY A 247 26.38 -23.59 -9.01
N GLU A 248 27.08 -22.61 -8.45
CA GLU A 248 26.98 -22.21 -7.04
C GLU A 248 25.79 -21.27 -6.83
N SER A 249 25.05 -21.43 -5.71
CA SER A 249 23.91 -20.57 -5.44
C SER A 249 24.33 -19.14 -5.13
N LEU A 250 23.57 -18.15 -5.61
CA LEU A 250 23.80 -16.73 -5.28
C LEU A 250 23.88 -16.50 -3.76
N ARG A 251 23.05 -17.22 -2.98
CA ARG A 251 23.05 -17.11 -1.53
C ARG A 251 24.40 -17.48 -0.93
N ALA A 252 24.99 -18.60 -1.32
CA ALA A 252 26.32 -19.01 -0.82
C ALA A 252 27.41 -17.99 -1.16
N LEU A 253 27.36 -17.42 -2.37
CA LEU A 253 28.30 -16.38 -2.81
C LEU A 253 28.14 -15.07 -2.02
N VAL A 254 26.89 -14.68 -1.71
CA VAL A 254 26.60 -13.53 -0.84
C VAL A 254 27.05 -13.80 0.59
N ASP A 255 26.73 -14.96 1.15
CA ASP A 255 27.14 -15.35 2.51
C ASP A 255 28.68 -15.29 2.66
N ALA A 256 29.42 -15.76 1.64
CA ALA A 256 30.88 -15.70 1.62
C ALA A 256 31.45 -14.28 1.43
N SER A 257 30.64 -13.34 0.93
CA SER A 257 31.04 -11.96 0.60
C SER A 257 30.41 -10.93 1.54
N ILE A 258 29.68 -11.35 2.58
CA ILE A 258 28.78 -10.46 3.34
C ILE A 258 29.53 -9.32 4.02
N GLU A 259 30.68 -9.57 4.66
CA GLU A 259 31.49 -8.53 5.33
C GLU A 259 31.95 -7.44 4.35
N MET A 260 32.34 -7.84 3.13
CA MET A 260 32.71 -6.91 2.07
C MET A 260 31.50 -6.10 1.58
N LEU A 261 30.33 -6.75 1.46
CA LEU A 261 29.09 -6.08 1.07
C LEU A 261 28.62 -5.09 2.12
N GLU A 262 28.71 -5.42 3.41
CA GLU A 262 28.39 -4.51 4.52
C GLU A 262 29.28 -3.26 4.47
N GLN A 263 30.58 -3.43 4.25
CA GLN A 263 31.50 -2.30 4.12
C GLN A 263 31.20 -1.45 2.87
N LYS A 264 30.90 -2.09 1.73
CA LYS A 264 30.67 -1.41 0.45
C LYS A 264 29.35 -0.65 0.42
N LEU A 265 28.30 -1.22 1.02
CA LEU A 265 26.95 -0.66 1.03
C LEU A 265 26.68 0.21 2.26
N GLU A 266 27.60 0.24 3.23
CA GLU A 266 27.46 0.94 4.51
C GLU A 266 26.16 0.54 5.24
N ALA A 267 25.79 -0.73 5.14
CA ALA A 267 24.54 -1.27 5.64
C ALA A 267 24.77 -2.64 6.30
N PRO A 268 24.01 -2.99 7.36
CA PRO A 268 24.14 -4.28 8.02
C PRO A 268 23.60 -5.42 7.15
N ALA A 269 24.08 -6.63 7.43
CA ALA A 269 23.75 -7.82 6.64
C ALA A 269 22.24 -8.08 6.51
N ASP A 270 21.45 -7.82 7.55
CA ASP A 270 20.00 -8.03 7.55
C ASP A 270 19.28 -7.11 6.54
N GLU A 271 19.71 -5.85 6.40
CA GLU A 271 19.19 -4.94 5.38
C GLU A 271 19.54 -5.42 3.97
N ILE A 272 20.77 -5.91 3.76
CA ILE A 272 21.22 -6.46 2.47
C ILE A 272 20.41 -7.70 2.10
N TYR A 273 20.20 -8.63 3.03
CA TYR A 273 19.37 -9.82 2.79
C TYR A 273 17.90 -9.45 2.55
N ALA A 274 17.36 -8.45 3.24
CA ALA A 274 16.01 -7.97 3.01
C ALA A 274 15.86 -7.39 1.59
N ALA A 275 16.84 -6.61 1.12
CA ALA A 275 16.87 -6.09 -0.24
C ALA A 275 16.97 -7.20 -1.28
N LEU A 276 17.85 -8.18 -1.08
CA LEU A 276 17.96 -9.35 -1.97
C LEU A 276 16.66 -10.16 -2.03
N SER A 277 15.98 -10.33 -0.90
CA SER A 277 14.67 -11.00 -0.84
C SER A 277 13.61 -10.27 -1.67
N ARG A 278 13.54 -8.94 -1.56
CA ARG A 278 12.62 -8.10 -2.36
C ARG A 278 12.94 -8.16 -3.85
N LEU A 279 14.21 -8.07 -4.23
CA LEU A 279 14.65 -8.21 -5.61
C LEU A 279 14.26 -9.59 -6.18
N GLN A 280 14.48 -10.66 -5.41
CA GLN A 280 14.13 -12.01 -5.80
C GLN A 280 12.62 -12.17 -6.01
N LYS A 281 11.77 -11.61 -5.13
CA LYS A 281 10.30 -11.64 -5.30
C LYS A 281 9.86 -10.96 -6.61
N ARG A 282 10.55 -9.89 -7.00
CA ARG A 282 10.35 -9.17 -8.26
C ARG A 282 10.99 -9.87 -9.47
N GLY A 283 11.68 -10.99 -9.28
CA GLY A 283 12.39 -11.72 -10.34
C GLY A 283 13.59 -10.96 -10.93
N LEU A 284 14.28 -10.19 -10.09
CA LEU A 284 15.46 -9.37 -10.42
C LEU A 284 16.75 -9.95 -9.81
#